data_AF-A0A2E5ZJ68-F1
#
_entry.id   AF-A0A2E5ZJ68-F1
#
_cell.length_a   1.000
_cell.length_b   1.000
_cell.length_c   1.000
_cell.angle_alpha   90.00
_cell.angle_beta   90.00
_cell.angle_gamma   90.00
#
_symmetry.space_group_name_H-M   'P 1'
#
loop_
_entity.id
_entity.type
_entity.pdbx_description
1 polymer ?
#
loop_
_entity_poly.entity_id
_entity_poly.type
_entity_poly.pdbx_seq_one_letter_code
_entity_poly.pdbx_strand_id
1 'polypeptide(L)'
;RHIGAAAAANIVPFTAELGGKGAFVVFADADLDAAARSAAGQYDDSGQVCLAGTRLIVEASVADDFLARFHAHVDAHVMGDSHDDATTITPMIHPEHVARVEGFVERARAAGDEVVRGGARHVPDWWTGRPEDALWVEPTLIAPASNDSEVVQHEVFGPVLTIQTFGDEDEAMALANSTAYGLSAVLFTGSADRADRVGGALRAGTTWVNCFLVRDLTAPFGGLGISGLGREGGHHALEFHADLKTLQVRDETTA
;
A
#
# COMPACT_ATOMS: atom_id res chain seq x y z
N ARG A 1 5.32 -5.97 -16.93
CA ARG A 1 6.22 -6.95 -17.58
C ARG A 1 6.02 -7.04 -19.09
N HIS A 2 4.80 -7.31 -19.59
CA HIS A 2 4.53 -7.34 -21.04
C HIS A 2 4.95 -6.06 -21.77
N ILE A 3 4.68 -4.89 -21.18
CA ILE A 3 5.13 -3.58 -21.70
C ILE A 3 6.65 -3.54 -21.85
N GLY A 4 7.41 -3.93 -20.81
CA GLY A 4 8.88 -3.94 -20.87
C GLY A 4 9.45 -4.87 -21.93
N ALA A 5 8.85 -6.04 -22.14
CA ALA A 5 9.27 -6.94 -23.23
C ALA A 5 9.02 -6.35 -24.62
N ALA A 6 7.88 -5.67 -24.81
CA ALA A 6 7.56 -4.99 -26.07
C ALA A 6 8.46 -3.75 -26.30
N ALA A 7 8.77 -3.01 -25.24
CA ALA A 7 9.68 -1.87 -25.27
C ALA A 7 11.10 -2.30 -25.67
N ALA A 8 11.60 -3.39 -25.10
CA ALA A 8 12.91 -3.95 -25.42
C ALA A 8 13.06 -4.32 -26.90
N ALA A 9 12.00 -4.82 -27.54
CA ALA A 9 12.02 -5.18 -28.97
C ALA A 9 12.30 -3.97 -29.88
N ASN A 10 12.00 -2.75 -29.43
CA ASN A 10 12.17 -1.51 -30.19
C ASN A 10 13.19 -0.55 -29.56
N ILE A 11 13.91 -0.98 -28.50
CA ILE A 11 14.83 -0.14 -27.72
C ILE A 11 14.15 1.16 -27.25
N VAL A 12 12.89 1.04 -26.81
CA VAL A 12 12.12 2.18 -26.29
C VAL A 12 12.37 2.27 -24.77
N PRO A 13 12.88 3.40 -24.25
CA PRO A 13 12.93 3.63 -22.81
C PRO A 13 11.52 3.55 -22.20
N PHE A 14 11.38 2.95 -21.02
CA PHE A 14 10.12 2.94 -20.28
C PHE A 14 10.37 3.11 -18.78
N THR A 15 9.45 3.80 -18.11
CA THR A 15 9.28 3.79 -16.66
C THR A 15 8.12 2.89 -16.29
N ALA A 16 8.09 2.42 -15.05
CA ALA A 16 7.01 1.59 -14.57
C ALA A 16 6.77 1.80 -13.07
N GLU A 17 5.53 2.06 -12.70
CA GLU A 17 5.00 2.05 -11.33
C GLU A 17 3.98 0.92 -11.23
N LEU A 18 4.30 -0.11 -10.45
CA LEU A 18 3.71 -1.46 -10.61
C LEU A 18 3.00 -1.98 -9.36
N GLY A 19 2.58 -1.09 -8.46
CA GLY A 19 1.90 -1.48 -7.22
C GLY A 19 2.85 -1.93 -6.13
N GLY A 20 2.27 -2.38 -5.03
CA GLY A 20 3.02 -2.65 -3.81
C GLY A 20 2.33 -3.57 -2.83
N LYS A 21 3.08 -3.92 -1.78
CA LYS A 21 2.56 -4.61 -0.61
C LYS A 21 3.09 -3.91 0.65
N GLY A 22 2.71 -2.64 0.76
CA GLY A 22 3.30 -1.67 1.69
C GLY A 22 3.24 -2.12 3.14
N ALA A 23 4.38 -2.03 3.82
CA ALA A 23 4.46 -2.26 5.26
C ALA A 23 3.91 -1.03 6.01
N PHE A 24 3.13 -1.28 7.05
CA PHE A 24 2.63 -0.28 8.00
C PHE A 24 3.07 -0.72 9.39
N VAL A 25 4.22 -0.22 9.84
CA VAL A 25 4.89 -0.66 11.06
C VAL A 25 4.52 0.26 12.22
N VAL A 26 4.10 -0.29 13.35
CA VAL A 26 3.71 0.48 14.55
C VAL A 26 4.48 -0.03 15.76
N PHE A 27 5.33 0.83 16.33
CA PHE A 27 6.03 0.57 17.58
C PHE A 27 5.20 1.00 18.79
N ALA A 28 5.50 0.41 19.95
CA ALA A 28 4.79 0.63 21.21
C ALA A 28 4.89 2.07 21.75
N ASP A 29 5.90 2.83 21.33
CA ASP A 29 6.10 4.23 21.70
C ASP A 29 5.40 5.23 20.76
N ALA A 30 4.67 4.74 19.75
CA ALA A 30 3.93 5.58 18.83
C ALA A 30 2.67 6.20 19.46
N ASP A 31 2.17 7.26 18.84
CA ASP A 31 0.78 7.67 19.04
C ASP A 31 -0.15 6.62 18.41
N LEU A 32 -0.67 5.72 19.24
CA LEU A 32 -1.48 4.59 18.81
C LEU A 32 -2.83 5.01 18.22
N ASP A 33 -3.40 6.15 18.64
CA ASP A 33 -4.65 6.64 18.03
C ASP A 33 -4.40 7.19 16.63
N ALA A 34 -3.32 7.96 16.45
CA ALA A 34 -2.92 8.44 15.13
C ALA A 34 -2.56 7.28 14.19
N ALA A 35 -1.81 6.28 14.69
CA ALA A 35 -1.47 5.07 13.94
C ALA A 35 -2.72 4.29 13.53
N ALA A 36 -3.63 4.03 14.48
CA ALA A 36 -4.86 3.29 14.23
C ALA A 36 -5.79 4.01 13.24
N ARG A 37 -5.92 5.34 13.36
CA ARG A 37 -6.67 6.18 12.42
C ARG A 37 -6.08 6.13 11.02
N SER A 38 -4.75 6.25 10.90
CA SER A 38 -4.07 6.17 9.61
C SER A 38 -4.14 4.76 9.00
N ALA A 39 -4.15 3.71 9.80
CA ALA A 39 -4.36 2.33 9.37
C ALA A 39 -5.81 2.09 8.88
N ALA A 40 -6.82 2.59 9.60
CA ALA A 40 -8.21 2.54 9.15
C ALA A 40 -8.39 3.29 7.81
N GLY A 41 -7.73 4.44 7.67
CA GLY A 41 -7.70 5.19 6.41
C GLY A 41 -7.07 4.45 5.22
N GLN A 42 -6.41 3.31 5.42
CA GLN A 42 -5.94 2.48 4.29
C GLN A 42 -7.08 1.79 3.53
N TYR A 43 -8.32 1.86 4.03
CA TYR A 43 -9.52 1.46 3.31
C TYR A 43 -10.06 2.54 2.36
N ASP A 44 -9.48 3.75 2.36
CA ASP A 44 -9.84 4.82 1.43
C ASP A 44 -9.67 4.36 -0.03
N ASP A 45 -10.50 4.90 -0.93
CA ASP A 45 -10.67 4.45 -2.32
C ASP A 45 -10.90 2.93 -2.44
N SER A 46 -11.55 2.33 -1.44
CA SER A 46 -11.70 0.88 -1.28
C SER A 46 -10.37 0.12 -1.33
N GLY A 47 -9.29 0.70 -0.81
CA GLY A 47 -7.96 0.09 -0.82
C GLY A 47 -7.35 -0.07 -2.21
N GLN A 48 -7.88 0.62 -3.23
CA GLN A 48 -7.38 0.60 -4.61
C GLN A 48 -6.23 1.61 -4.82
N VAL A 49 -5.33 1.67 -3.84
CA VAL A 49 -4.23 2.62 -3.77
C VAL A 49 -2.90 1.88 -3.79
N CYS A 50 -2.07 2.11 -4.82
CA CYS A 50 -0.77 1.43 -4.96
C CYS A 50 0.18 1.68 -3.77
N LEU A 51 0.01 2.82 -3.10
CA LEU A 51 0.83 3.25 -1.97
C LEU A 51 0.36 2.74 -0.62
N ALA A 52 -0.79 2.05 -0.56
CA ALA A 52 -1.40 1.67 0.70
C ALA A 52 -0.50 0.76 1.55
N GLY A 53 -0.47 1.07 2.85
CA GLY A 53 0.15 0.25 3.89
C GLY A 53 -0.73 -0.95 4.24
N THR A 54 -0.88 -1.89 3.31
CA THR A 54 -1.82 -3.01 3.43
C THR A 54 -1.36 -4.15 4.38
N ARG A 55 -0.15 -4.05 4.93
CA ARG A 55 0.37 -4.98 5.94
C ARG A 55 0.63 -4.26 7.25
N LEU A 56 -0.32 -4.34 8.18
CA LEU A 56 -0.16 -3.84 9.54
C LEU A 56 0.80 -4.77 10.30
N ILE A 57 1.89 -4.21 10.79
CA ILE A 57 2.94 -4.93 11.52
C ILE A 57 3.10 -4.18 12.84
N VAL A 58 2.54 -4.73 13.92
CA VAL A 58 2.32 -4.00 15.19
C VAL A 58 3.10 -4.64 16.32
N GLU A 59 3.78 -3.86 17.14
CA GLU A 59 4.53 -4.39 18.27
C GLU A 59 3.59 -5.12 19.24
N ALA A 60 3.95 -6.35 19.61
CA ALA A 60 3.07 -7.27 20.31
C ALA A 60 2.53 -6.71 21.63
N SER A 61 3.29 -5.85 22.32
CA SER A 61 2.88 -5.25 23.60
C SER A 61 1.73 -4.24 23.49
N VAL A 62 1.42 -3.75 22.28
CA VAL A 62 0.35 -2.76 22.04
C VAL A 62 -0.68 -3.23 21.03
N ALA A 63 -0.58 -4.47 20.53
CA ALA A 63 -1.43 -4.98 19.46
C ALA A 63 -2.93 -4.91 19.77
N ASP A 64 -3.35 -5.34 20.98
CA ASP A 64 -4.75 -5.31 21.39
C ASP A 64 -5.30 -3.87 21.50
N ASP A 65 -4.51 -2.96 22.05
CA ASP A 65 -4.88 -1.55 22.24
C ASP A 65 -4.90 -0.79 20.89
N PHE A 66 -4.01 -1.16 19.97
CA PHE A 66 -4.05 -0.70 18.58
C PHE A 66 -5.31 -1.22 17.87
N LEU A 67 -5.61 -2.52 17.97
CA LEU A 67 -6.78 -3.14 17.31
C LEU A 67 -8.10 -2.54 17.79
N ALA A 68 -8.24 -2.29 19.10
CA ALA A 68 -9.43 -1.65 19.66
C ALA A 68 -9.68 -0.27 19.03
N ARG A 69 -8.63 0.57 18.93
CA ARG A 69 -8.72 1.90 18.27
C ARG A 69 -8.95 1.78 16.78
N PHE A 70 -8.26 0.85 16.12
CA PHE A 70 -8.38 0.61 14.69
C PHE A 70 -9.83 0.26 14.34
N HIS A 71 -10.44 -0.67 15.07
CA HIS A 71 -11.84 -1.04 14.89
C HIS A 71 -12.79 0.16 15.08
N ALA A 72 -12.57 0.99 16.10
CA ALA A 72 -13.39 2.19 16.30
C ALA A 72 -13.28 3.19 15.12
N HIS A 73 -12.09 3.37 14.55
CA HIS A 73 -11.91 4.22 13.36
C HIS A 73 -12.52 3.59 12.11
N VAL A 74 -12.44 2.26 11.96
CA VAL A 74 -13.08 1.56 10.83
C VAL A 74 -14.60 1.63 10.92
N ASP A 75 -15.19 1.52 12.11
CA ASP A 75 -16.63 1.63 12.33
C ASP A 75 -17.18 3.03 12.02
N ALA A 76 -16.31 4.04 12.00
CA ALA A 76 -16.69 5.41 11.61
C ALA A 76 -16.75 5.60 10.08
N HIS A 77 -16.28 4.64 9.29
CA HIS A 77 -16.41 4.72 7.84
C HIS A 77 -17.86 4.49 7.37
N VAL A 78 -18.26 5.25 6.37
CA VAL A 78 -19.56 5.13 5.69
C VAL A 78 -19.32 4.55 4.31
N MET A 79 -19.80 3.33 4.08
CA MET A 79 -19.84 2.71 2.77
C MET A 79 -21.09 3.20 2.03
N GLY A 80 -20.92 3.77 0.83
CA GLY A 80 -22.05 4.44 0.18
C GLY A 80 -21.83 4.80 -1.29
N ASP A 81 -22.76 5.60 -1.82
CA ASP A 81 -22.71 6.16 -3.17
C ASP A 81 -21.59 7.20 -3.23
N SER A 82 -20.77 7.16 -4.28
CA SER A 82 -19.69 8.13 -4.51
C SER A 82 -20.16 9.58 -4.68
N HIS A 83 -21.46 9.81 -4.90
CA HIS A 83 -22.04 11.15 -4.98
C HIS A 83 -22.54 11.69 -3.63
N ASP A 84 -22.53 10.89 -2.57
CA ASP A 84 -22.91 11.32 -1.21
C ASP A 84 -21.68 11.82 -0.45
N ASP A 85 -21.72 13.06 0.02
CA ASP A 85 -20.64 13.69 0.80
C ASP A 85 -20.33 12.96 2.12
N ALA A 86 -21.26 12.14 2.63
CA ALA A 86 -21.04 11.32 3.82
C ALA A 86 -20.23 10.05 3.52
N THR A 87 -20.16 9.60 2.27
CA THR A 87 -19.46 8.38 1.88
C THR A 87 -17.96 8.53 2.06
N THR A 88 -17.36 7.63 2.83
CA THR A 88 -15.90 7.55 3.00
C THR A 88 -15.30 6.30 2.36
N ILE A 89 -16.12 5.31 2.00
CA ILE A 89 -15.70 4.12 1.25
C ILE A 89 -16.63 3.95 0.06
N THR A 90 -16.07 4.18 -1.11
CA THR A 90 -16.73 4.12 -2.41
C THR A 90 -16.91 2.66 -2.88
N PRO A 91 -17.62 2.39 -3.98
CA PRO A 91 -17.58 1.09 -4.64
C PRO A 91 -16.20 0.78 -5.24
N MET A 92 -15.90 -0.51 -5.37
CA MET A 92 -14.79 -1.02 -6.19
C MET A 92 -15.00 -0.69 -7.67
N ILE A 93 -13.90 -0.61 -8.42
CA ILE A 93 -13.90 -0.10 -9.79
C ILE A 93 -14.69 -0.96 -10.81
N HIS A 94 -14.74 -2.28 -10.62
CA HIS A 94 -15.29 -3.20 -11.62
C HIS A 94 -15.74 -4.54 -11.00
N PRO A 95 -16.82 -5.18 -11.49
CA PRO A 95 -17.28 -6.48 -10.98
C PRO A 95 -16.21 -7.58 -11.01
N GLU A 96 -15.37 -7.61 -12.04
CA GLU A 96 -14.26 -8.58 -12.12
C GLU A 96 -13.23 -8.37 -11.00
N HIS A 97 -13.01 -7.11 -10.59
CA HIS A 97 -12.08 -6.79 -9.52
C HIS A 97 -12.68 -7.13 -8.14
N VAL A 98 -13.99 -6.91 -7.95
CA VAL A 98 -14.73 -7.40 -6.78
C VAL A 98 -14.55 -8.91 -6.63
N ALA A 99 -14.82 -9.68 -7.69
CA ALA A 99 -14.66 -11.13 -7.68
C ALA A 99 -13.22 -11.57 -7.40
N ARG A 100 -12.22 -10.82 -7.88
CA ARG A 100 -10.81 -11.08 -7.58
C ARG A 100 -10.51 -10.89 -6.09
N VAL A 101 -10.98 -9.79 -5.49
CA VAL A 101 -10.77 -9.50 -4.07
C VAL A 101 -11.49 -10.50 -3.17
N GLU A 102 -12.75 -10.82 -3.46
CA GLU A 102 -13.49 -11.89 -2.77
C GLU A 102 -12.73 -13.23 -2.88
N GLY A 103 -12.20 -13.54 -4.06
CA GLY A 103 -11.39 -14.73 -4.28
C GLY A 103 -10.13 -14.78 -3.41
N PHE A 104 -9.48 -13.66 -3.12
CA PHE A 104 -8.36 -13.61 -2.16
C PHE A 104 -8.82 -13.93 -0.74
N VAL A 105 -9.92 -13.34 -0.30
CA VAL A 105 -10.47 -13.57 1.05
C VAL A 105 -10.86 -15.05 1.23
N GLU A 106 -11.53 -15.64 0.24
CA GLU A 106 -11.90 -17.06 0.29
C GLU A 106 -10.69 -18.00 0.30
N ARG A 107 -9.64 -17.70 -0.49
CA ARG A 107 -8.40 -18.48 -0.44
C ARG A 107 -7.66 -18.31 0.88
N ALA A 108 -7.69 -17.12 1.50
CA ALA A 108 -7.12 -16.90 2.82
C ALA A 108 -7.82 -17.75 3.88
N ARG A 109 -9.17 -17.75 3.91
CA ARG A 109 -9.96 -18.63 4.79
C ARG A 109 -9.61 -20.11 4.58
N ALA A 110 -9.52 -20.55 3.32
CA ALA A 110 -9.19 -21.93 2.99
C ALA A 110 -7.75 -22.32 3.37
N ALA A 111 -6.82 -21.36 3.39
CA ALA A 111 -5.44 -21.55 3.82
C ALA A 111 -5.25 -21.53 5.35
N GLY A 112 -6.31 -21.23 6.11
CA GLY A 112 -6.26 -21.15 7.58
C GLY A 112 -5.91 -19.76 8.12
N ASP A 113 -5.89 -18.73 7.27
CA ASP A 113 -5.81 -17.35 7.74
C ASP A 113 -7.14 -16.95 8.42
N GLU A 114 -7.06 -16.17 9.49
CA GLU A 114 -8.23 -15.72 10.25
C GLU A 114 -8.74 -14.39 9.70
N VAL A 115 -10.03 -14.35 9.32
CA VAL A 115 -10.68 -13.08 8.98
C VAL A 115 -11.25 -12.47 10.26
N VAL A 116 -10.53 -11.48 10.79
CA VAL A 116 -10.84 -10.78 12.04
C VAL A 116 -12.03 -9.83 11.88
N ARG A 117 -12.16 -9.22 10.69
CA ARG A 117 -13.23 -8.26 10.37
C ARG A 117 -13.60 -8.39 8.90
N GLY A 118 -14.90 -8.21 8.60
CA GLY A 118 -15.44 -8.09 7.25
C GLY A 118 -15.26 -9.35 6.42
N GLY A 119 -14.79 -9.17 5.19
CA GLY A 119 -14.51 -10.27 4.27
C GLY A 119 -15.74 -10.77 3.52
N ALA A 120 -16.77 -9.93 3.39
CA ALA A 120 -17.95 -10.19 2.57
C ALA A 120 -18.24 -9.02 1.64
N ARG A 121 -19.06 -9.31 0.63
CA ARG A 121 -19.71 -8.28 -0.19
C ARG A 121 -20.70 -7.51 0.66
N HIS A 122 -20.64 -6.20 0.57
CA HIS A 122 -21.65 -5.32 1.13
C HIS A 122 -22.66 -4.94 0.02
N VAL A 123 -23.95 -5.06 0.33
CA VAL A 123 -25.03 -4.59 -0.54
C VAL A 123 -25.71 -3.45 0.21
N PRO A 124 -25.49 -2.18 -0.19
CA PRO A 124 -26.12 -1.05 0.49
C PRO A 124 -27.64 -1.17 0.47
N ASP A 125 -28.32 -0.76 1.54
CA ASP A 125 -29.79 -0.87 1.66
C ASP A 125 -30.55 -0.14 0.54
N TRP A 126 -29.94 0.91 -0.02
CA TRP A 126 -30.48 1.70 -1.12
C TRP A 126 -30.17 1.12 -2.51
N TRP A 127 -29.38 0.05 -2.60
CA TRP A 127 -29.03 -0.61 -3.86
C TRP A 127 -30.25 -1.27 -4.50
N THR A 128 -30.56 -0.86 -5.74
CA THR A 128 -31.72 -1.36 -6.50
C THR A 128 -31.36 -2.39 -7.57
N GLY A 129 -30.06 -2.63 -7.79
CA GLY A 129 -29.57 -3.67 -8.69
C GLY A 129 -29.64 -5.06 -8.04
N ARG A 130 -29.14 -6.07 -8.75
CA ARG A 130 -29.06 -7.42 -8.17
C ARG A 130 -27.94 -7.46 -7.13
N PRO A 131 -28.10 -8.18 -6.00
CA PRO A 131 -27.06 -8.28 -4.97
C PRO A 131 -25.70 -8.72 -5.51
N GLU A 132 -25.68 -9.63 -6.49
CA GLU A 132 -24.46 -10.11 -7.17
C GLU A 132 -23.80 -9.09 -8.11
N ASP A 133 -24.42 -7.94 -8.33
CA ASP A 133 -23.87 -6.83 -9.10
C ASP A 133 -23.35 -5.69 -8.18
N ALA A 134 -23.54 -5.79 -6.86
CA ALA A 134 -23.04 -4.79 -5.92
C ALA A 134 -21.50 -4.78 -5.90
N LEU A 135 -20.94 -3.57 -5.83
CA LEU A 135 -19.49 -3.34 -5.98
C LEU A 135 -18.78 -3.01 -4.65
N TRP A 136 -19.45 -3.15 -3.52
CA TRP A 136 -18.85 -2.83 -2.23
C TRP A 136 -18.34 -4.11 -1.56
N VAL A 137 -17.12 -4.06 -1.06
CA VAL A 137 -16.51 -5.10 -0.22
C VAL A 137 -16.26 -4.49 1.14
N GLU A 138 -16.64 -5.20 2.20
CA GLU A 138 -16.44 -4.70 3.57
C GLU A 138 -14.96 -4.46 3.88
N PRO A 139 -14.62 -3.42 4.67
CA PRO A 139 -13.30 -3.28 5.28
C PRO A 139 -12.87 -4.58 5.96
N THR A 140 -11.90 -5.25 5.36
CA THR A 140 -11.50 -6.60 5.74
C THR A 140 -10.15 -6.57 6.43
N LEU A 141 -10.06 -7.21 7.60
CA LEU A 141 -8.79 -7.42 8.30
C LEU A 141 -8.54 -8.92 8.44
N ILE A 142 -7.37 -9.37 8.00
CA ILE A 142 -6.96 -10.77 8.03
C ILE A 142 -5.72 -10.92 8.92
N ALA A 143 -5.77 -11.79 9.92
CA ALA A 143 -4.59 -12.26 10.64
C ALA A 143 -4.07 -13.52 9.93
N PRO A 144 -2.93 -13.43 9.20
CA PRO A 144 -2.44 -14.54 8.42
C PRO A 144 -1.80 -15.60 9.33
N ALA A 145 -1.95 -16.88 8.96
CA ALA A 145 -1.34 -17.99 9.68
C ALA A 145 0.20 -18.07 9.48
N SER A 146 0.70 -17.45 8.42
CA SER A 146 2.13 -17.40 8.08
C SER A 146 2.50 -16.10 7.37
N ASN A 147 3.75 -15.68 7.47
CA ASN A 147 4.28 -14.60 6.62
C ASN A 147 4.27 -14.98 5.13
N ASP A 148 4.25 -16.27 4.80
CA ASP A 148 4.18 -16.77 3.42
C ASP A 148 2.73 -16.84 2.88
N SER A 149 1.72 -16.47 3.68
CA SER A 149 0.32 -16.45 3.24
C SER A 149 0.15 -15.56 2.00
N GLU A 150 -0.72 -15.99 1.08
CA GLU A 150 -0.92 -15.29 -0.22
C GLU A 150 -1.29 -13.82 -0.02
N VAL A 151 -2.15 -13.54 0.97
CA VAL A 151 -2.59 -12.19 1.33
C VAL A 151 -1.50 -11.31 1.94
N VAL A 152 -0.38 -11.90 2.39
CA VAL A 152 0.82 -11.16 2.83
C VAL A 152 1.74 -10.90 1.64
N GLN A 153 1.89 -11.88 0.74
CA GLN A 153 2.89 -11.83 -0.33
C GLN A 153 2.42 -11.17 -1.62
N HIS A 154 1.10 -11.12 -1.88
CA HIS A 154 0.54 -10.58 -3.11
C HIS A 154 -0.36 -9.36 -2.86
N GLU A 155 -0.36 -8.45 -3.84
CA GLU A 155 -1.24 -7.29 -3.86
C GLU A 155 -2.69 -7.72 -4.17
N VAL A 156 -3.58 -7.49 -3.20
CA VAL A 156 -5.02 -7.72 -3.32
C VAL A 156 -5.70 -6.55 -4.05
N PHE A 157 -5.24 -5.33 -3.78
CA PHE A 157 -5.75 -4.07 -4.36
C PHE A 157 -7.24 -3.82 -4.09
N GLY A 158 -7.68 -4.14 -2.88
CA GLY A 158 -9.05 -3.88 -2.40
C GLY A 158 -9.01 -3.55 -0.91
N PRO A 159 -10.16 -3.43 -0.23
CA PRO A 159 -10.23 -3.02 1.17
C PRO A 159 -9.88 -4.19 2.09
N VAL A 160 -8.68 -4.75 1.92
CA VAL A 160 -8.18 -5.94 2.62
C VAL A 160 -6.80 -5.61 3.19
N LEU A 161 -6.74 -5.50 4.50
CA LEU A 161 -5.51 -5.34 5.27
C LEU A 161 -5.15 -6.68 5.93
N THR A 162 -3.86 -6.85 6.19
CA THR A 162 -3.35 -7.95 7.02
C THR A 162 -2.79 -7.41 8.32
N ILE A 163 -2.82 -8.19 9.40
CA ILE A 163 -2.17 -7.84 10.66
C ILE A 163 -1.24 -8.96 11.15
N GLN A 164 0.01 -8.60 11.40
CA GLN A 164 1.01 -9.45 12.07
C GLN A 164 1.59 -8.68 13.26
N THR A 165 2.12 -9.40 14.23
CA THR A 165 2.82 -8.79 15.38
C THR A 165 4.31 -9.10 15.35
N PHE A 166 5.09 -8.30 16.06
CA PHE A 166 6.52 -8.53 16.26
C PHE A 166 6.92 -8.25 17.72
N GLY A 167 7.98 -8.90 18.19
CA GLY A 167 8.53 -8.73 19.53
C GLY A 167 9.71 -7.76 19.60
N ASP A 168 10.45 -7.58 18.50
CA ASP A 168 11.59 -6.66 18.43
C ASP A 168 11.76 -6.01 17.05
N GLU A 169 12.68 -5.04 16.98
CA GLU A 169 12.96 -4.26 15.77
C GLU A 169 13.47 -5.14 14.61
N ASP A 170 14.26 -6.17 14.89
CA ASP A 170 14.80 -7.07 13.85
C ASP A 170 13.69 -7.90 13.20
N GLU A 171 12.77 -8.42 14.01
CA GLU A 171 11.57 -9.11 13.53
C GLU A 171 10.67 -8.17 12.72
N ALA A 172 10.44 -6.95 13.20
CA ALA A 172 9.67 -5.94 12.46
C ALA A 172 10.26 -5.70 11.06
N MET A 173 11.59 -5.57 10.98
CA MET A 173 12.29 -5.38 9.71
C MET A 173 12.23 -6.61 8.81
N ALA A 174 12.36 -7.82 9.37
CA ALA A 174 12.25 -9.06 8.61
C ALA A 174 10.86 -9.18 7.98
N LEU A 175 9.79 -8.91 8.74
CA LEU A 175 8.41 -8.91 8.25
C LEU A 175 8.19 -7.80 7.20
N ALA A 176 8.59 -6.56 7.50
CA ALA A 176 8.36 -5.42 6.62
C ALA A 176 9.05 -5.59 5.25
N ASN A 177 10.25 -6.16 5.22
CA ASN A 177 11.05 -6.35 4.01
C ASN A 177 10.88 -7.73 3.34
N SER A 178 9.90 -8.54 3.77
CA SER A 178 9.75 -9.94 3.32
C SER A 178 9.11 -10.11 1.93
N THR A 179 8.59 -9.05 1.32
CA THR A 179 7.93 -9.13 0.00
C THR A 179 8.86 -8.70 -1.13
N ALA A 180 8.57 -9.13 -2.35
CA ALA A 180 9.33 -8.71 -3.54
C ALA A 180 9.09 -7.24 -3.95
N TYR A 181 8.02 -6.63 -3.40
CA TYR A 181 7.62 -5.25 -3.65
C TYR A 181 8.49 -4.26 -2.87
N GLY A 182 8.39 -2.99 -3.23
CA GLY A 182 9.09 -1.91 -2.55
C GLY A 182 8.64 -0.53 -3.01
N LEU A 183 7.32 -0.31 -3.09
CA LEU A 183 6.77 0.98 -3.51
C LEU A 183 6.79 1.99 -2.36
N SER A 184 6.03 1.72 -1.31
CA SER A 184 5.93 2.56 -0.12
C SER A 184 5.97 1.78 1.18
N ALA A 185 6.26 2.49 2.27
CA ALA A 185 6.09 2.01 3.64
C ALA A 185 5.64 3.15 4.56
N VAL A 186 5.03 2.78 5.68
CA VAL A 186 4.60 3.68 6.76
C VAL A 186 5.19 3.18 8.07
N LEU A 187 5.71 4.10 8.87
CA LEU A 187 6.30 3.83 10.18
C LEU A 187 5.68 4.76 11.22
N PHE A 188 5.17 4.19 12.31
CA PHE A 188 4.73 4.92 13.49
C PHE A 188 5.66 4.62 14.67
N THR A 189 6.28 5.66 15.22
CA THR A 189 7.23 5.59 16.35
C THR A 189 7.34 6.96 17.03
N GLY A 190 7.47 6.95 18.35
CA GLY A 190 7.78 8.16 19.14
C GLY A 190 9.28 8.51 19.15
N SER A 191 10.15 7.54 18.87
CA SER A 191 11.60 7.72 18.82
C SER A 191 12.10 8.30 17.49
N ALA A 192 12.82 9.43 17.55
CA ALA A 192 13.51 10.02 16.40
C ALA A 192 14.65 9.14 15.87
N ASP A 193 15.43 8.51 16.77
CA ASP A 193 16.51 7.62 16.36
C ASP A 193 15.97 6.38 15.64
N ARG A 194 14.81 5.86 16.06
CA ARG A 194 14.14 4.77 15.36
C ARG A 194 13.58 5.23 14.02
N ALA A 195 12.97 6.42 13.97
CA ALA A 195 12.46 6.98 12.72
C ALA A 195 13.54 7.02 11.63
N ASP A 196 14.75 7.45 11.97
CA ASP A 196 15.88 7.48 11.03
C ASP A 196 16.35 6.06 10.65
N ARG A 197 16.70 5.22 11.64
CA ARG A 197 17.25 3.88 11.38
C ARG A 197 16.26 2.95 10.68
N VAL A 198 15.05 2.80 11.24
CA VAL A 198 14.01 1.91 10.71
C VAL A 198 13.45 2.50 9.42
N GLY A 199 13.18 3.80 9.39
CA GLY A 199 12.66 4.48 8.20
C GLY A 199 13.59 4.34 7.00
N GLY A 200 14.91 4.46 7.22
CA GLY A 200 15.93 4.26 6.18
C GLY A 200 16.19 2.79 5.82
N ALA A 201 15.89 1.84 6.72
CA ALA A 201 16.06 0.41 6.48
C ALA A 201 14.87 -0.27 5.79
N LEU A 202 13.70 0.38 5.76
CA LEU A 202 12.52 -0.09 5.03
C LEU A 202 12.80 -0.07 3.53
N ARG A 203 12.61 -1.21 2.87
CA ARG A 203 12.84 -1.38 1.43
C ARG A 203 11.66 -0.83 0.63
N ALA A 204 11.53 0.49 0.61
CA ALA A 204 10.52 1.21 -0.15
C ALA A 204 11.12 2.41 -0.90
N GLY A 205 10.47 2.83 -1.97
CA GLY A 205 10.79 4.07 -2.66
C GLY A 205 10.37 5.32 -1.92
N THR A 206 9.35 5.21 -1.07
CA THR A 206 8.87 6.29 -0.19
C THR A 206 8.49 5.71 1.17
N THR A 207 9.10 6.24 2.23
CA THR A 207 8.74 5.89 3.60
C THR A 207 8.16 7.12 4.29
N TRP A 208 6.95 6.99 4.84
CA TRP A 208 6.36 8.00 5.71
C TRP A 208 6.55 7.64 7.17
N VAL A 209 6.90 8.63 7.99
CA VAL A 209 6.96 8.48 9.45
C VAL A 209 5.84 9.31 10.07
N ASN A 210 5.01 8.68 10.91
CA ASN A 210 3.88 9.28 11.63
C ASN A 210 2.85 9.99 10.72
N CYS A 211 2.77 9.60 9.45
CA CYS A 211 1.83 10.13 8.48
C CYS A 211 1.65 9.15 7.31
N PHE A 212 0.71 9.46 6.42
CA PHE A 212 0.51 8.73 5.17
C PHE A 212 0.11 9.72 4.07
N LEU A 213 0.55 9.47 2.84
CA LEU A 213 0.19 10.23 1.64
C LEU A 213 0.52 11.74 1.69
N VAL A 214 1.39 12.17 2.60
CA VAL A 214 1.95 13.53 2.58
C VAL A 214 3.03 13.58 1.51
N ARG A 215 2.76 14.29 0.39
CA ARG A 215 3.63 14.29 -0.79
C ARG A 215 4.05 15.68 -1.20
N ASP A 216 5.33 15.81 -1.52
CA ASP A 216 5.89 16.92 -2.29
C ASP A 216 6.07 16.45 -3.74
N LEU A 217 5.44 17.13 -4.70
CA LEU A 217 5.53 16.77 -6.12
C LEU A 217 6.93 17.01 -6.72
N THR A 218 7.80 17.71 -6.00
CA THR A 218 9.22 17.89 -6.35
C THR A 218 10.10 16.77 -5.82
N ALA A 219 9.62 15.94 -4.89
CA ALA A 219 10.34 14.76 -4.42
C ALA A 219 10.19 13.59 -5.41
N PRO A 220 11.21 12.72 -5.53
CA PRO A 220 11.10 11.54 -6.37
C PRO A 220 10.02 10.59 -5.87
N PHE A 221 9.32 9.98 -6.82
CA PHE A 221 8.33 8.95 -6.59
C PHE A 221 8.68 7.72 -7.42
N GLY A 222 8.68 6.55 -6.79
CA GLY A 222 8.69 5.29 -7.54
C GLY A 222 9.28 4.13 -6.79
N GLY A 223 8.93 2.91 -7.22
CA GLY A 223 9.26 1.68 -6.49
C GLY A 223 10.68 1.14 -6.66
N LEU A 224 11.05 0.21 -5.79
CA LEU A 224 12.20 -0.70 -5.95
C LEU A 224 11.72 -2.15 -6.09
N GLY A 225 12.63 -3.07 -6.43
CA GLY A 225 12.28 -4.48 -6.59
C GLY A 225 11.30 -4.68 -7.77
N ILE A 226 10.19 -5.38 -7.53
CA ILE A 226 9.17 -5.57 -8.57
C ILE A 226 8.18 -4.41 -8.67
N SER A 227 8.24 -3.42 -7.77
CA SER A 227 7.32 -2.28 -7.72
C SER A 227 7.58 -1.23 -8.78
N GLY A 228 8.73 -1.24 -9.46
CA GLY A 228 8.93 -0.28 -10.53
C GLY A 228 10.35 -0.15 -11.07
N LEU A 229 10.46 0.70 -12.09
CA LEU A 229 11.68 1.09 -12.77
C LEU A 229 11.61 2.59 -13.09
N GLY A 230 12.65 3.33 -12.71
CA GLY A 230 12.72 4.79 -12.85
C GLY A 230 12.11 5.54 -11.66
N ARG A 231 12.05 6.86 -11.76
CA ARG A 231 11.42 7.74 -10.78
C ARG A 231 10.64 8.83 -11.50
N GLU A 232 9.45 9.10 -11.01
CA GLU A 232 8.67 10.28 -11.36
C GLU A 232 8.93 11.41 -10.35
N GLY A 233 8.44 12.61 -10.64
CA GLY A 233 8.56 13.77 -9.74
C GLY A 233 9.91 14.50 -9.84
N GLY A 234 9.85 15.81 -9.59
CA GLY A 234 11.02 16.68 -9.51
C GLY A 234 12.01 16.58 -10.66
N HIS A 235 13.30 16.68 -10.32
CA HIS A 235 14.41 16.59 -11.26
C HIS A 235 14.58 15.17 -11.83
N HIS A 236 14.19 14.14 -11.09
CA HIS A 236 14.37 12.74 -11.49
C HIS A 236 13.50 12.35 -12.68
N ALA A 237 12.32 12.96 -12.83
CA ALA A 237 11.51 12.81 -14.03
C ALA A 237 12.25 13.28 -15.31
N LEU A 238 13.10 14.30 -15.21
CA LEU A 238 13.87 14.81 -16.35
C LEU A 238 14.93 13.80 -16.81
N GLU A 239 15.48 12.99 -15.91
CA GLU A 239 16.43 11.93 -16.27
C GLU A 239 15.83 10.92 -17.25
N PHE A 240 14.51 10.70 -17.18
CA PHE A 240 13.78 9.83 -18.11
C PHE A 240 13.20 10.57 -19.32
N HIS A 241 12.70 11.79 -19.12
CA HIS A 241 12.00 12.55 -20.16
C HIS A 241 12.90 13.43 -21.04
N ALA A 242 14.22 13.37 -20.88
CA ALA A 242 15.17 14.13 -21.69
C ALA A 242 16.34 13.30 -22.18
N ASP A 243 16.78 13.57 -23.42
CA ASP A 243 18.05 13.03 -23.95
C ASP A 243 19.22 13.94 -23.57
N LEU A 244 20.24 13.35 -22.95
CA LEU A 244 21.50 14.04 -22.70
C LEU A 244 22.34 14.08 -23.98
N LYS A 245 22.70 15.29 -24.41
CA LYS A 245 23.56 15.51 -25.57
C LYS A 245 24.86 16.18 -25.15
N THR A 246 25.98 15.52 -25.40
CA THR A 246 27.31 16.13 -25.30
C THR A 246 27.71 16.71 -26.65
N LEU A 247 28.06 18.01 -26.67
CA LEU A 247 28.69 18.67 -27.81
C LEU A 247 30.12 19.04 -27.43
N GLN A 248 31.08 18.63 -28.27
CA GLN A 248 32.48 18.99 -28.12
C GLN A 248 32.92 19.79 -29.34
N VAL A 249 33.41 21.01 -29.11
CA VAL A 249 33.98 21.87 -30.14
C VAL A 249 35.46 22.00 -29.83
N ARG A 250 36.31 21.65 -30.79
CA ARG A 250 37.76 21.83 -30.65
C ARG A 250 38.09 23.32 -30.81
N ASP A 251 38.83 23.86 -29.84
CA ASP A 251 39.30 25.24 -29.86
C ASP A 251 39.96 25.59 -31.20
N GLU A 252 39.77 26.84 -31.62
CA GLU A 252 40.36 27.45 -32.84
C GLU A 252 39.93 26.84 -34.19
N THR A 253 38.92 25.97 -34.22
CA THR A 253 38.55 25.27 -35.48
C THR A 253 37.19 25.58 -36.07
N THR A 254 36.40 26.42 -35.39
CA THR A 254 35.10 26.90 -35.87
C THR A 254 35.07 28.42 -35.71
N ALA A 255 34.92 29.16 -36.82
CA ALA A 255 34.89 30.63 -36.88
C ALA A 255 33.49 31.15 -37.22
#